data_AF-A0AAV7H9Q5-F1
#
_entry.id   AF-A0AAV7H9Q5-F1
#
_cell.length_a   1.000
_cell.length_b   1.000
_cell.length_c   1.000
_cell.angle_alpha   90.00
_cell.angle_beta   90.00
_cell.angle_gamma   90.00
#
_symmetry.space_group_name_H-M   'P 1'
#
loop_
_entity.id
_entity.type
_entity.pdbx_description
1 polymer ?
#
loop_
_entity_poly.entity_id
_entity_poly.type
_entity_poly.pdbx_seq_one_letter_code
_entity_poly.pdbx_strand_id
1 'polypeptide(L)'
;MTRDRSFGEVLKAVFPLLDGDDLTSCMVVSRQWRDIAKDEYFWKCICAKRWPSICKRPPPTLSYHKLYQTFSKPAPPQPLLPPQISFEDLEFYIDLWSEQQLIFSEAISGPNLQNGIKNRPRDISEIITAHLDDPDYKMIMQVEPSFTIPLGQHITVSVLAARRDTNKMACILNKALNNDNIMDVFGIEIDFCDAASSEDEVLWLLDMLDWK
;
A
#
# COMPACT_ATOMS: atom_id res chain seq x y z
N MET A 1 -6.82 25.65 47.25
CA MET A 1 -7.62 25.52 46.01
C MET A 1 -7.02 26.30 44.82
N THR A 2 -5.69 26.37 44.67
CA THR A 2 -5.02 27.18 43.63
C THR A 2 -4.19 26.37 42.63
N ARG A 3 -3.75 25.14 42.98
CA ARG A 3 -2.94 24.27 42.10
C ARG A 3 -3.72 23.64 40.94
N ASP A 4 -5.02 23.45 41.10
CA ASP A 4 -5.85 22.72 40.11
C ASP A 4 -6.15 23.59 38.86
N ARG A 5 -6.26 24.91 39.06
CA ARG A 5 -6.46 25.89 37.98
C ARG A 5 -5.23 26.04 37.09
N SER A 6 -4.02 25.98 37.66
CA SER A 6 -2.78 26.10 36.89
C SER A 6 -2.53 24.88 36.00
N PHE A 7 -2.96 23.69 36.42
CA PHE A 7 -2.75 22.47 35.64
C PHE A 7 -3.65 22.42 34.40
N GLY A 8 -4.91 22.85 34.54
CA GLY A 8 -5.85 22.91 33.41
C GLY A 8 -5.40 23.84 32.28
N GLU A 9 -4.80 24.99 32.60
CA GLU A 9 -4.30 25.93 31.59
C GLU A 9 -3.06 25.39 30.85
N VAL A 10 -2.20 24.63 31.55
CA VAL A 10 -1.09 23.92 30.89
C VAL A 10 -1.62 22.89 29.91
N LEU A 11 -2.63 22.09 30.29
CA LEU A 11 -3.23 21.10 29.39
C LEU A 11 -3.86 21.74 28.15
N LYS A 12 -4.55 22.88 28.30
CA LYS A 12 -5.09 23.64 27.16
C LYS A 12 -4.02 24.18 26.21
N ALA A 13 -2.82 24.47 26.71
CA ALA A 13 -1.69 24.88 25.89
C ALA A 13 -0.99 23.70 25.20
N VAL A 14 -0.97 22.52 25.84
CA VAL A 14 -0.28 21.33 25.33
C VAL A 14 -1.14 20.53 24.36
N PHE A 15 -2.42 20.30 24.65
CA PHE A 15 -3.30 19.46 23.83
C PHE A 15 -3.40 19.85 22.35
N PRO A 16 -3.37 21.14 21.95
CA PRO A 16 -3.31 21.54 20.54
C PRO A 16 -2.06 21.08 19.78
N LEU A 17 -1.00 20.72 20.49
CA LEU A 17 0.28 20.28 19.93
C LEU A 17 0.34 18.77 19.68
N LEU A 18 -0.60 18.01 20.26
CA LEU A 18 -0.69 16.56 20.12
C LEU A 18 -1.38 16.17 18.81
N ASP A 19 -1.05 14.99 18.30
CA ASP A 19 -1.89 14.35 17.29
C ASP A 19 -3.16 13.74 17.93
N GLY A 20 -4.04 13.19 17.10
CA GLY A 20 -5.31 12.68 17.62
C GLY A 20 -5.20 11.35 18.37
N ASP A 21 -4.15 10.57 18.17
CA ASP A 21 -3.94 9.31 18.90
C ASP A 21 -3.43 9.62 20.32
N ASP A 22 -2.48 10.56 20.43
CA ASP A 22 -1.98 11.08 21.70
C ASP A 22 -3.07 11.81 22.50
N LEU A 23 -3.90 12.63 21.83
CA LEU A 23 -5.00 13.31 22.48
C LEU A 23 -6.07 12.32 22.97
N THR A 24 -6.33 11.24 22.22
CA THR A 24 -7.21 10.15 22.67
C THR A 24 -6.64 9.46 23.91
N SER A 25 -5.34 9.21 23.94
CA SER A 25 -4.64 8.61 25.08
C SER A 25 -4.72 9.50 26.33
N CYS A 26 -4.66 10.83 26.17
CA CYS A 26 -4.87 11.78 27.26
C CYS A 26 -6.25 11.65 27.93
N MET A 27 -7.29 11.25 27.18
CA MET A 27 -8.66 11.13 27.71
C MET A 27 -8.85 9.98 28.71
N VAL A 28 -7.93 9.03 28.78
CA VAL A 28 -7.99 7.91 29.74
C VAL A 28 -7.16 8.13 31.00
N VAL A 29 -6.33 9.18 31.05
CA VAL A 29 -5.44 9.50 32.18
C VAL A 29 -6.23 9.92 33.43
N SER A 30 -7.16 10.86 33.30
CA SER A 30 -8.00 11.34 34.40
C SER A 30 -9.29 11.98 33.90
N ARG A 31 -10.26 12.21 34.81
CA ARG A 31 -11.51 12.94 34.47
C ARG A 31 -11.23 14.35 33.96
N GLN A 32 -10.32 15.07 34.63
CA GLN A 32 -9.95 16.43 34.25
C GLN A 32 -9.33 16.47 32.84
N TRP A 33 -8.42 15.55 32.54
CA TRP A 33 -7.80 15.45 31.22
C TRP A 33 -8.82 15.12 30.14
N ARG A 34 -9.72 14.17 30.42
CA ARG A 34 -10.83 13.83 29.53
C ARG A 34 -11.72 15.02 29.21
N ASP A 35 -12.10 15.78 30.22
CA ASP A 35 -13.04 16.89 30.05
C ASP A 35 -12.40 18.05 29.28
N ILE A 36 -11.10 18.30 29.47
CA ILE A 36 -10.35 19.28 28.68
C ILE A 36 -10.12 18.77 27.25
N ALA A 37 -9.69 17.52 27.07
CA ALA A 37 -9.39 16.94 25.75
C ALA A 37 -10.63 16.77 24.86
N LYS A 38 -11.84 16.74 25.44
CA LYS A 38 -13.11 16.72 24.69
C LYS A 38 -13.45 18.02 23.97
N ASP A 39 -12.68 19.10 24.18
CA ASP A 39 -12.93 20.36 23.50
C ASP A 39 -12.88 20.18 21.98
N GLU A 40 -13.99 20.49 21.32
CA GLU A 40 -14.18 20.33 19.87
C GLU A 40 -13.20 21.18 19.06
N TYR A 41 -12.63 22.24 19.64
CA TYR A 41 -11.59 23.03 18.99
C TYR A 41 -10.34 22.19 18.68
N PHE A 42 -9.90 21.35 19.63
CA PHE A 42 -8.71 20.51 19.43
C PHE A 42 -8.94 19.51 18.30
N TRP A 43 -10.07 18.82 18.32
CA TRP A 43 -10.45 17.87 17.28
C TRP A 43 -10.66 18.53 15.92
N LYS A 44 -11.22 19.75 15.89
CA LYS A 44 -11.34 20.54 14.65
C LYS A 44 -9.97 20.85 14.05
N CYS A 45 -8.99 21.26 14.87
CA CYS A 45 -7.63 21.50 14.41
C CYS A 45 -6.97 20.23 13.85
N ILE A 46 -7.15 19.08 14.52
CA ILE A 46 -6.63 17.79 14.06
C ILE A 46 -7.30 17.39 12.73
N CYS A 47 -8.63 17.45 12.64
CA CYS A 47 -9.36 17.18 11.41
C CYS A 47 -9.00 18.15 10.28
N ALA A 48 -8.73 19.43 10.57
CA ALA A 48 -8.34 20.40 9.55
C ALA A 48 -6.96 20.08 8.94
N LYS A 49 -6.03 19.52 9.73
CA LYS A 49 -4.72 19.07 9.25
C LYS A 49 -4.84 17.80 8.40
N ARG A 50 -5.65 16.82 8.83
CA ARG A 50 -5.77 15.50 8.19
C ARG A 50 -6.76 15.47 7.02
N TRP A 51 -7.91 16.14 7.16
CA TRP A 51 -9.00 16.19 6.19
C TRP A 51 -9.55 17.62 6.03
N PRO A 52 -8.83 18.53 5.35
CA PRO A 52 -9.20 19.95 5.25
C PRO A 52 -10.60 20.19 4.65
N SER A 53 -11.07 19.29 3.78
CA SER A 53 -12.39 19.35 3.14
C SER A 53 -13.54 19.19 4.12
N ILE A 54 -13.39 18.32 5.14
CA ILE A 54 -14.41 18.08 6.18
C ILE A 54 -14.63 19.36 6.99
N CYS A 55 -13.58 20.14 7.26
CA CYS A 55 -13.70 21.40 7.98
C CYS A 55 -14.34 22.52 7.15
N LYS A 56 -14.28 22.44 5.81
CA LYS A 56 -14.95 23.38 4.90
C LYS A 56 -16.45 23.09 4.78
N ARG A 57 -16.84 21.80 4.86
CA ARG A 57 -18.23 21.34 4.78
C ARG A 57 -18.46 20.27 5.86
N PRO A 58 -18.63 20.68 7.12
CA PRO A 58 -18.78 19.73 8.22
C PRO A 58 -20.10 18.97 8.10
N PRO A 59 -20.11 17.66 8.34
CA PRO A 59 -21.35 16.89 8.48
C PRO A 59 -22.22 17.50 9.60
N PRO A 60 -23.52 17.75 9.37
CA PRO A 60 -24.35 18.55 10.27
C PRO A 60 -24.62 17.88 11.63
N THR A 61 -24.39 16.57 11.76
CA THR A 61 -24.78 15.77 12.94
C THR A 61 -23.61 15.18 13.71
N LEU A 62 -22.37 15.31 13.23
CA LEU A 62 -21.19 14.70 13.83
C LEU A 62 -20.26 15.77 14.39
N SER A 63 -19.78 15.53 15.60
CA SER A 63 -18.72 16.32 16.22
C SER A 63 -17.36 15.97 15.60
N TYR A 64 -16.39 16.88 15.62
CA TYR A 64 -15.06 16.62 15.07
C TYR A 64 -14.36 15.46 15.78
N HIS A 65 -14.59 15.32 17.09
CA HIS A 65 -14.12 14.15 17.82
C HIS A 65 -14.71 12.85 17.27
N LYS A 66 -16.03 12.79 17.02
CA LYS A 66 -16.68 11.61 16.42
C LYS A 66 -16.21 11.37 14.98
N LEU A 67 -15.98 12.43 14.20
CA LEU A 67 -15.43 12.32 12.85
C LEU A 67 -14.06 11.68 12.89
N TYR A 68 -13.16 12.20 13.73
CA TYR A 68 -11.83 11.61 13.92
C TYR A 68 -11.92 10.15 14.34
N GLN A 69 -12.73 9.82 15.35
CA GLN A 69 -12.90 8.44 15.79
C GLN A 69 -13.48 7.50 14.72
N THR A 70 -14.31 8.01 13.80
CA THR A 70 -14.93 7.19 12.76
C THR A 70 -13.95 6.89 11.65
N PHE A 71 -13.19 7.88 11.19
CA PHE A 71 -12.29 7.75 10.04
C PHE A 71 -10.87 7.30 10.41
N SER A 72 -10.48 7.42 11.69
CA SER A 72 -9.20 6.90 12.18
C SER A 72 -9.29 5.42 12.59
N LYS A 73 -10.49 4.88 12.80
CA LYS A 73 -10.66 3.44 13.02
C LYS A 73 -10.47 2.72 11.69
N PRO A 74 -9.66 1.64 11.64
CA PRO A 74 -9.73 0.70 10.54
C PRO A 74 -11.19 0.26 10.39
N ALA A 75 -11.75 0.37 9.19
CA ALA A 75 -13.05 -0.22 8.93
C ALA A 75 -12.91 -1.73 9.25
N PRO A 76 -13.84 -2.34 10.00
CA PRO A 76 -13.87 -3.80 10.07
C PRO A 76 -13.94 -4.32 8.63
N PRO A 77 -13.16 -5.36 8.26
CA PRO A 77 -13.23 -5.94 6.93
C PRO A 77 -14.69 -6.23 6.61
N GLN A 78 -15.28 -5.48 5.69
CA GLN A 78 -16.55 -5.89 5.13
C GLN A 78 -16.26 -7.20 4.40
N PRO A 79 -17.12 -8.23 4.49
CA PRO A 79 -16.97 -9.43 3.70
C PRO A 79 -17.12 -9.02 2.24
N LEU A 80 -15.97 -8.78 1.65
CA LEU A 80 -15.70 -8.66 0.26
C LEU A 80 -16.31 -9.93 -0.41
N LEU A 81 -17.20 -9.77 -1.40
CA LEU A 81 -17.74 -10.86 -2.25
C LEU A 81 -16.64 -11.66 -2.98
N PRO A 82 -16.50 -12.98 -2.82
CA PRO A 82 -15.37 -13.76 -3.38
C PRO A 82 -14.93 -13.31 -4.79
N PRO A 83 -13.63 -13.18 -5.05
CA PRO A 83 -13.14 -12.70 -6.34
C PRO A 83 -13.71 -13.57 -7.46
N GLN A 84 -14.11 -12.92 -8.55
CA GLN A 84 -14.71 -13.56 -9.72
C GLN A 84 -13.66 -14.05 -10.72
N ILE A 85 -12.38 -13.79 -10.45
CA ILE A 85 -11.23 -14.31 -11.17
C ILE A 85 -10.37 -15.20 -10.27
N SER A 86 -9.70 -16.15 -10.89
CA SER A 86 -8.72 -17.04 -10.26
C SER A 86 -7.39 -16.94 -10.99
N PHE A 87 -6.28 -17.14 -10.28
CA PHE A 87 -4.96 -17.22 -10.90
C PHE A 87 -4.87 -18.31 -11.97
N GLU A 88 -5.62 -19.39 -11.85
CA GLU A 88 -5.66 -20.47 -12.85
C GLU A 88 -6.10 -19.98 -14.24
N ASP A 89 -7.00 -18.99 -14.26
CA ASP A 89 -7.54 -18.39 -15.48
C ASP A 89 -6.71 -17.20 -15.98
N LEU A 90 -5.65 -16.81 -15.26
CA LEU A 90 -4.83 -15.66 -15.58
C LEU A 90 -3.52 -16.06 -16.28
N GLU A 91 -3.13 -15.23 -17.24
CA GLU A 91 -1.82 -15.25 -17.88
C GLU A 91 -1.27 -13.82 -17.90
N PHE A 92 -0.03 -13.66 -17.48
CA PHE A 92 0.65 -12.38 -17.36
C PHE A 92 1.70 -12.27 -18.45
N TYR A 93 1.67 -11.17 -19.20
CA TYR A 93 2.65 -10.85 -20.22
C TYR A 93 3.54 -9.76 -19.66
N ILE A 94 4.82 -10.07 -19.49
CA ILE A 94 5.80 -9.19 -18.85
C ILE A 94 6.89 -8.90 -19.87
N ASP A 95 7.01 -7.63 -20.21
CA ASP A 95 7.98 -7.16 -21.21
C ASP A 95 8.84 -6.04 -20.61
N LEU A 96 10.14 -6.14 -20.82
CA LEU A 96 11.10 -5.10 -20.48
C LEU A 96 11.85 -4.66 -21.72
N TRP A 97 11.90 -3.35 -21.92
CA TRP A 97 12.72 -2.71 -22.95
C TRP A 97 13.80 -1.86 -22.29
N SER A 98 14.96 -1.81 -22.91
CA SER A 98 16.01 -0.84 -22.60
C SER A 98 16.40 -0.11 -23.88
N GLU A 99 16.39 1.23 -23.86
CA GLU A 99 16.69 2.05 -25.04
C GLU A 99 15.92 1.61 -26.29
N GLN A 100 14.63 1.27 -26.12
CA GLN A 100 13.72 0.78 -27.17
C GLN A 100 14.02 -0.63 -27.70
N GLN A 101 15.05 -1.31 -27.19
CA GLN A 101 15.33 -2.70 -27.48
C GLN A 101 14.67 -3.61 -26.44
N LEU A 102 13.93 -4.62 -26.89
CA LEU A 102 13.36 -5.65 -26.02
C LEU A 102 14.49 -6.48 -25.39
N ILE A 103 14.57 -6.49 -24.07
CA ILE A 103 15.59 -7.22 -23.29
C ILE A 103 15.01 -8.41 -22.54
N PHE A 104 13.70 -8.41 -22.26
CA PHE A 104 12.99 -9.53 -21.66
C PHE A 104 11.53 -9.53 -22.13
N SER A 105 10.98 -10.72 -22.38
CA SER A 105 9.58 -10.90 -22.76
C SER A 105 9.15 -12.33 -22.42
N GLU A 106 8.15 -12.45 -21.57
CA GLU A 106 7.65 -13.76 -21.15
C GLU A 106 6.14 -13.72 -20.85
N ALA A 107 5.47 -14.83 -21.14
CA ALA A 107 4.08 -15.07 -20.78
C ALA A 107 4.04 -16.15 -19.68
N ILE A 108 3.50 -15.79 -18.51
CA ILE A 108 3.52 -16.63 -17.31
C ILE A 108 2.11 -16.85 -16.80
N SER A 109 1.74 -18.11 -16.54
CA SER A 109 0.47 -18.45 -15.89
C SER A 109 0.43 -17.92 -14.45
N GLY A 110 -0.73 -17.46 -13.98
CA GLY A 110 -0.91 -16.96 -12.62
C GLY A 110 -0.29 -17.82 -11.51
N PRO A 111 -0.48 -19.16 -11.48
CA PRO A 111 0.10 -20.00 -10.42
C PRO A 111 1.63 -20.01 -10.41
N ASN A 112 2.27 -19.75 -11.56
CA ASN A 112 3.73 -19.73 -11.64
C ASN A 112 4.33 -18.47 -11.01
N LEU A 113 3.57 -17.38 -10.90
CA LEU A 113 3.98 -16.19 -10.16
C LEU A 113 3.97 -16.39 -8.64
N GLN A 114 3.43 -17.51 -8.15
CA GLN A 114 3.45 -17.86 -6.73
C GLN A 114 4.62 -18.79 -6.36
N ASN A 115 5.39 -19.25 -7.34
CA ASN A 115 6.46 -20.24 -7.12
C ASN A 115 7.75 -19.65 -6.55
N GLY A 116 7.89 -18.33 -6.55
CA GLY A 116 9.09 -17.64 -6.09
C GLY A 116 10.33 -17.91 -6.95
N ILE A 117 11.51 -17.60 -6.40
CA ILE A 117 12.81 -17.79 -7.06
C ILE A 117 13.45 -19.08 -6.55
N LYS A 118 13.57 -20.08 -7.43
CA LYS A 118 14.11 -21.40 -7.10
C LYS A 118 15.64 -21.41 -7.08
N ASN A 119 16.26 -20.79 -8.08
CA ASN A 119 17.73 -20.76 -8.24
C ASN A 119 18.27 -19.38 -7.87
N ARG A 120 18.33 -19.08 -6.57
CA ARG A 120 18.90 -17.81 -6.09
C ARG A 120 20.41 -17.75 -6.40
N PRO A 121 20.93 -16.65 -6.98
CA PRO A 121 22.36 -16.39 -7.05
C PRO A 121 23.03 -16.51 -5.66
N ARG A 122 24.33 -16.84 -5.61
CA ARG A 122 25.04 -17.01 -4.33
C ARG A 122 25.44 -15.68 -3.67
N ASP A 123 25.55 -14.63 -4.47
CA ASP A 123 26.14 -13.35 -4.06
C ASP A 123 25.07 -12.26 -3.81
N ILE A 124 23.83 -12.64 -3.52
CA ILE A 124 22.75 -11.68 -3.26
C ILE A 124 22.91 -11.09 -1.86
N SER A 125 22.67 -9.79 -1.71
CA SER A 125 22.65 -9.10 -0.42
C SER A 125 21.70 -9.76 0.61
N GLU A 126 22.09 -9.72 1.88
CA GLU A 126 21.26 -10.18 3.01
C GLU A 126 19.88 -9.50 3.03
N ILE A 127 19.81 -8.23 2.61
CA ILE A 127 18.55 -7.46 2.56
C ILE A 127 17.58 -8.06 1.54
N ILE A 128 18.07 -8.38 0.34
CA ILE A 128 17.25 -9.00 -0.71
C ILE A 128 16.88 -10.41 -0.30
N THR A 129 17.80 -11.14 0.34
CA THR A 129 17.52 -12.48 0.86
C THR A 129 16.39 -12.45 1.90
N ALA A 130 16.47 -11.53 2.86
CA ALA A 130 15.43 -11.32 3.87
C ALA A 130 14.08 -10.95 3.22
N HIS A 131 14.08 -10.08 2.20
CA HIS A 131 12.86 -9.75 1.45
C HIS A 131 12.28 -10.98 0.74
N LEU A 132 13.11 -11.80 0.08
CA LEU A 132 12.64 -13.00 -0.62
C LEU A 132 12.15 -14.12 0.32
N ASP A 133 12.59 -14.09 1.58
CA ASP A 133 12.19 -15.05 2.62
C ASP A 133 11.03 -14.55 3.49
N ASP A 134 10.60 -13.31 3.28
CA ASP A 134 9.48 -12.71 3.98
C ASP A 134 8.18 -13.51 3.73
N PRO A 135 7.38 -13.81 4.78
CA PRO A 135 6.15 -14.60 4.63
C PRO A 135 5.00 -13.85 3.94
N ASP A 136 5.13 -12.55 3.70
CA ASP A 136 4.12 -11.76 3.02
C ASP A 136 3.84 -12.30 1.61
N TYR A 137 2.58 -12.18 1.18
CA TYR A 137 2.17 -12.66 -0.14
C TYR A 137 2.84 -11.84 -1.25
N LYS A 138 3.60 -12.51 -2.12
CA LYS A 138 4.32 -11.87 -3.22
C LYS A 138 4.12 -12.62 -4.53
N MET A 139 3.93 -11.88 -5.61
CA MET A 139 3.91 -12.43 -6.96
C MET A 139 5.30 -12.30 -7.56
N ILE A 140 6.08 -13.38 -7.51
CA ILE A 140 7.48 -13.40 -7.93
C ILE A 140 7.68 -14.50 -8.97
N MET A 141 8.42 -14.16 -10.03
CA MET A 141 8.98 -15.12 -10.95
C MET A 141 10.51 -15.06 -10.97
N GLN A 142 11.12 -16.20 -11.29
CA GLN A 142 12.52 -16.26 -11.65
C GLN A 142 12.70 -15.90 -13.13
N VAL A 143 13.74 -15.13 -13.42
CA VAL A 143 14.18 -14.82 -14.79
C VAL A 143 15.31 -15.77 -15.16
N GLU A 144 15.17 -16.49 -16.27
CA GLU A 144 16.19 -17.42 -16.76
C GLU A 144 16.36 -17.31 -18.29
N PRO A 145 17.57 -17.00 -18.81
CA PRO A 145 18.78 -16.68 -18.06
C PRO A 145 18.71 -15.27 -17.43
N SER A 146 19.38 -15.11 -16.28
CA SER A 146 19.57 -13.78 -15.68
C SER A 146 20.37 -12.87 -16.62
N PHE A 147 20.11 -11.56 -16.56
CA PHE A 147 20.77 -10.57 -17.42
C PHE A 147 21.12 -9.29 -16.65
N THR A 148 22.05 -8.50 -17.20
CA THR A 148 22.48 -7.23 -16.62
C THR A 148 21.97 -6.06 -17.45
N ILE A 149 21.38 -5.07 -16.78
CA ILE A 149 21.02 -3.78 -17.37
C ILE A 149 22.13 -2.76 -17.04
N PRO A 150 22.81 -2.21 -18.06
CA PRO A 150 23.79 -1.15 -17.88
C PRO A 150 23.25 0.10 -17.16
N LEU A 151 24.17 0.80 -16.48
CA LEU A 151 23.93 2.09 -15.85
C LEU A 151 23.44 3.13 -16.87
N GLY A 152 22.47 3.95 -16.45
CA GLY A 152 22.03 5.14 -17.19
C GLY A 152 21.05 4.85 -18.32
N GLN A 153 20.56 3.62 -18.45
CA GLN A 153 19.60 3.25 -19.48
C GLN A 153 18.17 3.61 -19.10
N HIS A 154 17.38 3.98 -20.10
CA HIS A 154 15.95 4.16 -20.00
C HIS A 154 15.24 2.81 -20.16
N ILE A 155 14.67 2.31 -19.06
CA ILE A 155 13.92 1.06 -19.01
C ILE A 155 12.45 1.37 -19.20
N THR A 156 11.75 0.59 -20.02
CA THR A 156 10.29 0.55 -20.02
C THR A 156 9.84 -0.84 -19.59
N VAL A 157 8.84 -0.90 -18.71
CA VAL A 157 8.24 -2.15 -18.23
C VAL A 157 6.77 -2.13 -18.58
N SER A 158 6.30 -3.20 -19.22
CA SER A 158 4.88 -3.46 -19.47
C SER A 158 4.47 -4.75 -18.80
N VAL A 159 3.36 -4.72 -18.09
CA VAL A 159 2.71 -5.88 -17.50
C VAL A 159 1.25 -5.86 -17.93
N LEU A 160 0.86 -6.86 -18.72
CA LEU A 160 -0.53 -7.12 -19.09
C LEU A 160 -1.01 -8.39 -18.40
N ALA A 161 -2.29 -8.45 -18.08
CA ALA A 161 -2.96 -9.68 -17.71
C ALA A 161 -4.00 -10.03 -18.76
N ALA A 162 -4.05 -11.30 -19.13
CA ALA A 162 -5.08 -11.89 -19.96
C ALA A 162 -5.87 -12.92 -19.15
N ARG A 163 -7.17 -12.96 -19.44
CA ARG A 163 -8.11 -13.92 -18.90
C ARG A 163 -8.36 -15.01 -19.93
N ARG A 164 -8.03 -16.25 -19.61
CA ARG A 164 -8.27 -17.40 -20.51
C ARG A 164 -9.74 -17.77 -20.61
N ASP A 165 -10.52 -17.51 -19.56
CA ASP A 165 -11.94 -17.83 -19.47
C ASP A 165 -12.82 -16.91 -20.35
N THR A 166 -12.46 -15.63 -20.43
CA THR A 166 -13.23 -14.60 -21.16
C THR A 166 -12.51 -14.05 -22.38
N ASN A 167 -11.24 -14.44 -22.58
CA ASN A 167 -10.35 -13.92 -23.63
C ASN A 167 -10.22 -12.39 -23.62
N LYS A 168 -10.30 -11.80 -22.43
CA LYS A 168 -10.14 -10.36 -22.20
C LYS A 168 -8.73 -10.04 -21.73
N MET A 169 -8.28 -8.82 -21.95
CA MET A 169 -7.00 -8.33 -21.43
C MET A 169 -7.15 -7.03 -20.66
N ALA A 170 -6.25 -6.82 -19.72
CA ALA A 170 -6.10 -5.58 -18.97
C ALA A 170 -4.62 -5.21 -18.86
N CYS A 171 -4.34 -3.91 -18.84
CA CYS A 171 -3.01 -3.40 -18.54
C CYS A 171 -2.89 -3.19 -17.03
N ILE A 172 -1.87 -3.79 -16.41
CA ILE A 172 -1.54 -3.60 -14.99
C ILE A 172 -0.54 -2.46 -14.84
N LEU A 173 0.53 -2.51 -15.64
CA LEU A 173 1.63 -1.54 -15.58
C LEU A 173 2.11 -1.22 -16.98
N ASN A 174 2.34 0.06 -17.25
CA ASN A 174 3.15 0.51 -18.37
C ASN A 174 3.92 1.74 -17.92
N LYS A 175 5.20 1.55 -17.59
CA LYS A 175 6.01 2.56 -16.91
C LYS A 175 7.42 2.65 -17.48
N ALA A 176 7.87 3.88 -17.67
CA ALA A 176 9.24 4.23 -17.98
C ALA A 176 10.02 4.57 -16.70
N LEU A 177 11.25 4.09 -16.61
CA LEU A 177 12.15 4.23 -15.47
C LEU A 177 13.54 4.63 -15.97
N ASN A 178 14.18 5.55 -15.24
CA ASN A 178 15.60 5.83 -15.46
C ASN A 178 16.41 4.92 -14.54
N ASN A 179 17.34 4.18 -15.11
CA ASN A 179 18.21 3.32 -14.33
C ASN A 179 19.46 4.08 -13.84
N ASP A 180 19.50 4.37 -12.54
CA ASP A 180 20.63 5.07 -11.93
C ASP A 180 21.75 4.14 -11.43
N ASN A 181 21.64 2.82 -11.61
CA ASN A 181 22.65 1.84 -11.18
C ASN A 181 22.88 0.75 -12.24
N ILE A 182 23.92 -0.08 -12.09
CA ILE A 182 23.97 -1.35 -12.84
C ILE A 182 23.03 -2.33 -12.14
N MET A 183 22.12 -2.98 -12.87
CA MET A 183 21.16 -3.93 -12.30
C MET A 183 21.36 -5.34 -12.85
N ASP A 184 21.62 -6.31 -11.99
CA ASP A 184 21.56 -7.73 -12.34
C ASP A 184 20.16 -8.27 -12.05
N VAL A 185 19.47 -8.71 -13.09
CA VAL A 185 18.08 -9.17 -13.05
C VAL A 185 18.05 -10.69 -13.09
N PHE A 186 17.64 -11.31 -11.97
CA PHE A 186 17.46 -12.76 -11.81
C PHE A 186 16.03 -13.15 -11.42
N GLY A 187 15.17 -12.16 -11.17
CA GLY A 187 13.77 -12.35 -10.82
C GLY A 187 12.99 -11.05 -11.00
N ILE A 188 11.69 -11.18 -11.17
CA ILE A 188 10.74 -10.07 -11.27
C ILE A 188 9.67 -10.28 -10.20
N GLU A 189 9.42 -9.24 -9.42
CA GLU A 189 8.36 -9.17 -8.42
C GLU A 189 7.30 -8.16 -8.88
N ILE A 190 6.03 -8.59 -8.89
CA ILE A 190 4.89 -7.72 -9.07
C ILE A 190 4.34 -7.42 -7.68
N ASP A 191 4.70 -6.24 -7.18
CA ASP A 191 4.44 -5.85 -5.80
C ASP A 191 3.07 -5.16 -5.66
N PHE A 192 2.25 -5.69 -4.74
CA PHE A 192 0.97 -5.11 -4.32
C PHE A 192 0.94 -4.83 -2.81
N CYS A 193 2.06 -4.90 -2.08
CA CYS A 193 2.11 -4.89 -0.61
C CYS A 193 1.50 -3.64 0.03
N ASP A 194 1.48 -2.51 -0.67
CA ASP A 194 0.81 -1.28 -0.20
C ASP A 194 -0.73 -1.38 -0.20
N ALA A 195 -1.29 -2.34 -0.94
CA ALA A 195 -2.73 -2.47 -1.18
C ALA A 195 -3.31 -3.87 -0.86
N ALA A 196 -2.48 -4.91 -0.85
CA ALA A 196 -2.88 -6.29 -0.62
C ALA A 196 -1.79 -7.07 0.13
N SER A 197 -2.24 -7.95 1.02
CA SER A 197 -1.42 -8.79 1.90
C SER A 197 -1.72 -10.29 1.73
N SER A 198 -2.64 -10.64 0.83
CA SER A 198 -3.07 -12.01 0.56
C SER A 198 -3.43 -12.21 -0.92
N GLU A 199 -3.47 -13.48 -1.33
CA GLU A 199 -3.89 -13.89 -2.67
C GLU A 199 -5.26 -13.33 -3.05
N ASP A 200 -6.24 -13.48 -2.15
CA ASP A 200 -7.60 -12.98 -2.36
C ASP A 200 -7.59 -11.47 -2.58
N GLU A 201 -6.92 -10.70 -1.72
CA GLU A 201 -6.85 -9.23 -1.89
C GLU A 201 -6.21 -8.82 -3.23
N VAL A 202 -5.23 -9.58 -3.73
CA VAL A 202 -4.68 -9.32 -5.07
C VAL A 202 -5.68 -9.64 -6.16
N LEU A 203 -6.36 -10.79 -6.11
CA LEU A 203 -7.41 -11.14 -7.08
C LEU A 203 -8.51 -10.09 -7.11
N TRP A 204 -8.84 -9.50 -5.97
CA TRP A 204 -9.76 -8.37 -5.87
C TRP A 204 -9.32 -7.14 -6.63
N LEU A 205 -8.05 -6.75 -6.47
CA LEU A 205 -7.48 -5.61 -7.20
C LEU A 205 -7.50 -5.88 -8.71
N LEU A 206 -7.19 -7.10 -9.12
CA LEU A 206 -7.21 -7.53 -10.51
C LEU A 206 -8.63 -7.57 -11.10
N ASP A 207 -9.64 -7.90 -10.29
CA ASP A 207 -11.07 -7.88 -10.69
C ASP A 207 -11.55 -6.46 -11.04
N MET A 208 -10.94 -5.44 -10.43
CA MET A 208 -11.27 -4.04 -10.64
C MET A 208 -10.63 -3.44 -11.91
N LEU A 209 -9.80 -4.21 -12.63
CA LEU A 209 -9.16 -3.72 -13.85
C LEU A 209 -10.17 -3.52 -15.00
N ASP A 210 -9.81 -2.64 -15.93
CA ASP A 210 -10.57 -2.35 -17.15
C ASP A 210 -10.34 -3.44 -18.21
N TRP A 211 -10.98 -4.60 -18.02
CA TRP A 211 -10.91 -5.77 -18.90
C TRP A 211 -11.62 -5.54 -20.25
N LYS A 212 -10.86 -5.59 -21.34
CA LYS A 212 -11.30 -5.34 -22.73
C LYS A 212 -11.29 -6.58 -23.60
#